data_AF-B6IQS2-F1
#
_entry.id   AF-B6IQS2-F1
#
_cell.length_a   1.000
_cell.length_b   1.000
_cell.length_c   1.000
_cell.angle_alpha   90.00
_cell.angle_beta   90.00
_cell.angle_gamma   90.00
#
_symmetry.space_group_name_H-M   'P 1'
#
loop_
_entity.id
_entity.type
_entity.pdbx_description
1 polymer ?
#
loop_
_entity_poly.entity_id
_entity_poly.type
_entity_poly.pdbx_seq_one_letter_code
_entity_poly.pdbx_strand_id
1 'polypeptide(L)'
;MTMLLAHPWMPTALAALAALAAGLAGGVIYFRALRLNARLWLAGRGVALPLLLHAGRLLLAGGLFVLAAQAGAAALLAGFAGFLAARRLTVRPGTAEPEGVA
;
A
#
# COMPACT_ATOMS: atom_id res chain seq x y z
N MET A 1 27.18 22.87 -25.55
CA MET A 1 27.68 21.55 -25.13
C MET A 1 27.20 21.23 -23.71
N THR A 2 25.88 21.26 -23.46
CA THR A 2 25.31 20.98 -22.12
C THR A 2 23.81 20.63 -22.10
N MET A 3 23.14 20.47 -23.25
CA MET A 3 21.68 20.31 -23.32
C MET A 3 21.18 18.90 -23.67
N LEU A 4 22.06 17.90 -23.80
CA LEU A 4 21.71 16.58 -24.34
C LEU A 4 21.76 15.41 -23.34
N LEU A 5 22.00 15.65 -22.04
CA LEU A 5 22.13 14.57 -21.04
C LEU A 5 21.20 14.65 -19.83
N ALA A 6 20.34 15.66 -19.73
CA ALA A 6 19.23 15.64 -18.78
C ALA A 6 18.01 15.05 -19.49
N HIS A 7 18.05 13.74 -19.74
CA HIS A 7 16.94 13.07 -20.41
C HIS A 7 15.70 13.18 -19.51
N PRO A 8 14.59 13.78 -19.97
CA PRO A 8 13.44 14.12 -19.14
C PRO A 8 12.77 12.90 -18.48
N TRP A 9 13.11 11.68 -18.92
CA TRP A 9 12.59 10.43 -18.36
C TRP A 9 13.27 9.99 -17.06
N MET A 10 14.50 10.44 -16.77
CA MET A 10 15.25 10.02 -15.57
C MET A 10 14.62 10.47 -14.24
N PRO A 11 14.18 11.73 -14.07
CA PRO A 11 13.49 12.14 -12.84
C PRO A 11 12.15 11.42 -12.65
N THR A 12 11.42 11.16 -13.74
CA THR A 12 10.15 10.40 -13.69
C THR A 12 10.37 8.93 -13.33
N ALA A 13 11.43 8.30 -13.82
CA ALA A 13 11.74 6.91 -13.48
C ALA A 13 12.12 6.77 -12.00
N LEU A 14 12.94 7.70 -11.48
CA LEU A 14 13.30 7.72 -10.07
C LEU A 14 12.07 7.98 -9.18
N ALA A 15 11.21 8.93 -9.56
CA ALA A 15 9.95 9.19 -8.86
C ALA A 15 9.03 7.95 -8.86
N ALA A 16 8.95 7.23 -9.98
CA ALA A 16 8.17 5.99 -10.08
C ALA A 16 8.74 4.87 -9.21
N LEU A 17 10.05 4.68 -9.19
CA LEU A 17 10.71 3.70 -8.30
C LEU A 17 10.52 4.04 -6.83
N ALA A 18 10.68 5.32 -6.46
CA ALA A 18 10.44 5.79 -5.10
C ALA A 18 8.97 5.58 -4.70
N ALA A 19 8.02 5.90 -5.59
CA ALA A 19 6.60 5.68 -5.37
C ALA A 19 6.27 4.18 -5.23
N LEU A 20 6.85 3.31 -6.07
CA LEU A 20 6.72 1.86 -5.97
C LEU A 20 7.19 1.35 -4.59
N ALA A 21 8.37 1.75 -4.16
CA ALA A 21 8.92 1.37 -2.87
C ALA A 21 8.06 1.90 -1.70
N ALA A 22 7.61 3.15 -1.78
CA ALA A 22 6.72 3.76 -0.81
C ALA A 22 5.36 3.05 -0.75
N GLY A 23 4.79 2.70 -1.90
CA GLY A 23 3.56 1.92 -2.02
C GLY A 23 3.68 0.52 -1.42
N LEU A 24 4.80 -0.16 -1.67
CA LEU A 24 5.09 -1.46 -1.08
C LEU A 24 5.21 -1.37 0.44
N ALA A 25 6.04 -0.47 0.96
CA ALA A 25 6.22 -0.28 2.39
C ALA A 25 4.93 0.16 3.09
N GLY A 26 4.24 1.15 2.52
CA GLY A 26 2.95 1.64 2.99
C GLY A 26 1.88 0.56 2.98
N GLY A 27 1.84 -0.27 1.93
CA GLY A 27 0.96 -1.43 1.83
C GLY A 27 1.22 -2.47 2.93
N VAL A 28 2.48 -2.81 3.20
CA VAL A 28 2.82 -3.76 4.28
C VAL A 28 2.35 -3.23 5.64
N ILE A 29 2.60 -1.95 5.92
CA ILE A 29 2.13 -1.29 7.15
C ILE A 29 0.60 -1.31 7.21
N TYR A 30 -0.08 -0.94 6.12
CA TYR A 30 -1.54 -0.91 6.02
C TYR A 30 -2.18 -2.27 6.29
N PHE A 31 -1.69 -3.35 5.66
CA PHE A 31 -2.25 -4.70 5.82
C PHE A 31 -1.89 -5.34 7.17
N ARG A 32 -0.73 -5.00 7.76
CA ARG A 32 -0.41 -5.38 9.14
C ARG A 32 -1.34 -4.69 10.13
N ALA A 33 -1.54 -3.37 9.98
CA ALA A 33 -2.48 -2.61 10.78
C ALA A 33 -3.92 -3.12 10.62
N LEU A 34 -4.32 -3.54 9.41
CA LEU A 34 -5.62 -4.19 9.18
C LEU A 34 -5.79 -5.46 10.01
N ARG A 35 -4.77 -6.32 10.03
CA ARG A 35 -4.81 -7.58 10.79
C ARG A 35 -4.87 -7.33 12.30
N LEU A 36 -4.10 -6.36 12.79
CA LEU A 36 -4.16 -5.95 14.19
C LEU A 36 -5.53 -5.39 14.54
N ASN A 37 -6.07 -4.52 13.69
CA ASN A 37 -7.38 -3.91 13.88
C ASN A 37 -8.48 -4.98 13.93
N ALA A 38 -8.45 -5.96 13.02
CA ALA A 38 -9.36 -7.10 13.03
C ALA A 38 -9.28 -7.90 14.35
N ARG A 39 -8.06 -8.17 14.86
CA ARG A 39 -7.87 -8.85 16.15
C ARG A 39 -8.42 -8.04 17.33
N LEU A 40 -8.26 -6.71 17.31
CA LEU A 40 -8.76 -5.84 18.37
C LEU A 40 -10.30 -5.80 18.40
N TRP A 41 -10.94 -5.75 17.23
CA TRP A 41 -12.40 -5.85 17.14
C TRP A 41 -12.90 -7.20 17.66
N LEU A 42 -12.26 -8.31 17.29
CA LEU A 42 -12.62 -9.65 17.76
C LEU A 42 -12.37 -9.84 19.27
N ALA A 43 -11.38 -9.16 19.84
CA ALA A 43 -11.10 -9.21 21.27
C ALA A 43 -12.12 -8.46 22.12
N GLY A 44 -13.02 -7.66 21.52
CA GLY A 44 -14.10 -6.96 22.22
C GLY A 44 -13.65 -5.87 23.21
N ARG A 45 -12.37 -5.48 23.21
CA ARG A 45 -11.81 -4.53 24.18
C ARG A 45 -11.82 -3.10 23.64
N GLY A 46 -12.97 -2.45 23.74
CA GLY A 46 -13.15 -1.01 23.47
C GLY A 46 -13.03 -0.61 22.00
N VAL A 47 -13.70 0.48 21.63
CA VAL A 47 -13.85 0.91 20.22
C VAL A 47 -12.84 1.97 19.78
N ALA A 48 -12.23 2.69 20.71
CA ALA A 48 -11.38 3.85 20.40
C ALA A 48 -10.11 3.47 19.60
N LEU A 49 -9.36 2.46 20.04
CA LEU A 49 -8.12 2.04 19.39
C LEU A 49 -8.36 1.43 17.99
N PRO A 50 -9.35 0.52 17.79
CA PRO A 50 -9.71 0.06 16.46
C PRO A 50 -10.13 1.17 15.49
N LEU A 51 -10.90 2.16 15.97
CA LEU A 51 -11.30 3.31 15.15
C LEU A 51 -10.09 4.17 14.77
N LEU A 52 -9.18 4.46 15.71
CA LEU A 52 -7.98 5.22 15.44
C LEU A 52 -7.08 4.53 14.41
N LEU A 53 -6.89 3.21 14.53
CA LEU A 53 -6.14 2.43 13.54
C LEU A 53 -6.82 2.41 12.17
N HIS A 54 -8.16 2.47 12.13
CA HIS A 54 -8.91 2.54 10.87
C HIS A 54 -8.70 3.89 10.18
N ALA A 55 -8.89 4.99 10.92
CA ALA A 55 -8.66 6.34 10.42
C ALA A 55 -7.20 6.53 9.96
N GLY A 56 -6.24 6.11 10.79
CA GLY A 56 -4.81 6.18 10.46
C GLY A 56 -4.46 5.42 9.18
N ARG A 57 -5.09 4.28 8.93
CA ARG A 57 -4.91 3.52 7.68
C ARG A 57 -5.46 4.25 6.46
N LEU A 58 -6.63 4.86 6.56
CA LEU A 58 -7.22 5.64 5.47
C LEU A 58 -6.36 6.86 5.15
N LEU A 59 -5.89 7.56 6.19
CA LEU A 59 -4.98 8.70 6.03
C LEU A 59 -3.65 8.28 5.42
N LEU A 60 -3.08 7.15 5.84
CA LEU A 60 -1.83 6.64 5.28
C LEU A 60 -1.97 6.30 3.79
N ALA A 61 -3.00 5.53 3.42
CA ALA A 61 -3.22 5.16 2.03
C ALA A 61 -3.57 6.38 1.16
N GLY A 62 -4.49 7.23 1.63
CA GLY A 62 -4.90 8.44 0.93
C GLY A 62 -3.74 9.42 0.76
N GLY A 63 -2.99 9.70 1.83
CA GLY A 63 -1.83 10.59 1.78
C GLY A 63 -0.75 10.10 0.83
N LEU A 64 -0.44 8.80 0.86
CA LEU A 64 0.54 8.20 -0.04
C LEU A 64 0.13 8.35 -1.52
N PHE A 65 -1.13 8.08 -1.86
CA PHE A 65 -1.61 8.19 -3.23
C PHE A 65 -1.80 9.64 -3.69
N VAL A 66 -2.17 10.55 -2.80
CA VAL A 66 -2.22 11.99 -3.11
C VAL A 66 -0.82 12.49 -3.45
N LEU A 67 0.20 12.16 -2.65
CA LEU A 67 1.58 12.55 -2.93
C LEU A 67 2.09 11.92 -4.23
N ALA A 68 1.77 10.64 -4.48
CA ALA A 68 2.13 9.99 -5.73
C ALA A 68 1.43 10.61 -6.96
N ALA A 69 0.18 11.05 -6.82
CA ALA A 69 -0.57 11.73 -7.88
C ALA A 69 0.05 13.10 -8.23
N GLN A 70 0.56 13.84 -7.24
CA GLN A 70 1.28 15.10 -7.49
C GLN A 70 2.59 14.89 -8.26
N ALA A 71 3.23 13.72 -8.11
CA ALA A 71 4.41 13.33 -8.87
C ALA A 71 4.09 12.79 -10.29
N GLY A 72 2.81 12.62 -10.62
CA GLY A 72 2.32 12.24 -11.95
C GLY A 72 1.83 10.80 -12.09
N ALA A 73 1.28 10.48 -13.26
CA ALA A 73 0.59 9.21 -13.52
C ALA A 73 1.50 7.98 -13.35
N ALA A 74 2.75 8.06 -13.80
CA ALA A 74 3.70 6.95 -13.67
C ALA A 74 4.02 6.63 -12.21
N ALA A 75 4.21 7.66 -11.37
CA ALA A 75 4.45 7.49 -9.94
C ALA A 75 3.23 6.93 -9.22
N LEU A 76 2.03 7.42 -9.53
CA LEU A 76 0.78 6.89 -8.98
C LEU A 76 0.59 5.40 -9.31
N LEU A 77 0.76 5.02 -10.58
CA LEU A 77 0.65 3.62 -11.02
C LEU A 77 1.70 2.73 -10.36
N ALA A 78 2.95 3.20 -10.28
CA ALA A 78 4.02 2.45 -9.65
C ALA A 78 3.76 2.27 -8.14
N GLY A 79 3.36 3.32 -7.42
CA GLY A 79 2.97 3.22 -6.02
C GLY A 79 1.79 2.28 -5.79
N PHE A 80 0.78 2.32 -6.67
CA PHE A 80 -0.35 1.41 -6.60
C PHE A 80 0.06 -0.04 -6.84
N ALA A 81 0.94 -0.29 -7.82
CA ALA A 81 1.50 -1.61 -8.08
C ALA A 81 2.28 -2.16 -6.87
N GLY A 82 3.11 -1.31 -6.25
CA GLY A 82 3.81 -1.67 -5.00
C GLY A 82 2.84 -2.01 -3.87
N PHE A 83 1.79 -1.21 -3.70
CA PHE A 83 0.75 -1.46 -2.69
C PHE A 83 0.00 -2.78 -2.93
N LEU A 84 -0.32 -3.11 -4.18
CA LEU A 84 -0.92 -4.39 -4.55
C LEU A 84 0.02 -5.57 -4.35
N ALA A 85 1.32 -5.41 -4.61
CA ALA A 85 2.32 -6.43 -4.31
C ALA A 85 2.37 -6.70 -2.80
N ALA A 86 2.35 -5.66 -1.97
CA ALA A 86 2.27 -5.80 -0.51
C ALA A 86 1.03 -6.58 -0.05
N ARG A 87 -0.12 -6.41 -0.72
CA ARG A 87 -1.33 -7.20 -0.45
C ARG A 87 -1.06 -8.69 -0.63
N ARG A 88 -0.47 -9.09 -1.76
CA ARG A 88 -0.17 -10.51 -2.05
C ARG A 88 0.82 -11.12 -1.06
N LEU A 89 1.80 -10.33 -0.61
CA LEU A 89 2.80 -10.78 0.36
C LEU A 89 2.22 -10.91 1.78
N THR A 90 1.29 -10.02 2.14
CA THR A 90 0.82 -9.90 3.53
C THR A 90 -0.45 -10.71 3.76
N VAL A 91 -1.36 -10.75 2.79
CA VAL A 91 -2.65 -11.44 2.90
C VAL A 91 -2.49 -12.84 2.33
N ARG A 92 -2.50 -13.85 3.20
CA ARG A 92 -2.58 -15.25 2.76
C ARG A 92 -3.97 -15.49 2.16
N PRO A 93 -4.07 -16.17 1.00
CA PRO A 93 -5.33 -16.76 0.58
C PRO A 93 -5.83 -17.66 1.71
N GLY A 94 -7.08 -17.48 2.14
CA GLY A 94 -7.71 -18.49 2.99
C GLY A 94 -7.78 -19.77 2.17
N THR A 95 -7.31 -20.88 2.74
CA THR A 95 -7.59 -22.20 2.20
C THR A 95 -9.10 -22.36 2.21
N ALA A 96 -9.74 -22.20 1.05
CA ALA A 96 -11.06 -22.79 0.86
C ALA A 96 -10.83 -24.30 1.02
N GLU A 97 -11.40 -24.89 2.07
CA GLU A 97 -11.50 -26.34 2.16
C GLU A 97 -12.09 -26.85 0.84
N PRO A 98 -11.45 -27.82 0.17
CA PRO A 98 -12.08 -28.47 -0.96
C PRO A 98 -13.29 -29.23 -0.42
N GLU A 99 -14.48 -28.65 -0.61
CA GLU A 99 -15.71 -29.40 -0.40
C GLU A 99 -15.73 -30.60 -1.35
N GLY A 100 -15.64 -31.80 -0.76
CA GLY A 100 -16.13 -33.05 -1.32
C GLY A 100 -15.19 -33.78 -2.27
N VAL A 101 -14.63 -34.91 -1.80
CA VAL A 101 -14.96 -36.24 -2.34
C VAL A 101 -14.90 -37.21 -1.16
N ALA A 102 -16.08 -37.67 -0.72
CA ALA A 102 -16.26 -38.84 0.13
C ALA A 102 -16.57 -40.06 -0.75
#